data_AF-A0A933FRD8-F1
#
_entry.id   AF-A0A933FRD8-F1
#
_cell.length_a   1.000
_cell.length_b   1.000
_cell.length_c   1.000
_cell.angle_alpha   90.00
_cell.angle_beta   90.00
_cell.angle_gamma   90.00
#
_symmetry.space_group_name_H-M   'P 1'
#
loop_
_entity.id
_entity.type
_entity.pdbx_description
1 polymer ?
#
loop_
_entity_poly.entity_id
_entity_poly.type
_entity_poly.pdbx_seq_one_letter_code
_entity_poly.pdbx_strand_id
1 'polypeptide(L)' 'MKRASPAPQLLMRERDFGDKPLKLAVEEAERQHILSVLERAQGKRGRAAQILGISRKTLWKKLKQLGIDVPRFMLPDGNT' A
#
# COMPACT_ATOMS: atom_id res chain seq x y z
N MET A 1 18.08 -27.74 40.99
CA MET A 1 16.99 -26.74 41.07
C MET A 1 16.98 -25.90 39.79
N LYS A 2 15.84 -25.30 39.49
CA LYS A 2 15.31 -24.94 38.15
C LYS A 2 16.27 -24.23 37.19
N ARG A 3 16.17 -24.67 35.92
CA ARG A 3 16.77 -24.11 34.71
C ARG A 3 16.63 -22.58 34.67
N ALA A 4 17.63 -21.93 34.08
CA ALA A 4 17.55 -20.54 33.67
C ALA A 4 16.20 -20.26 32.99
N SER A 5 15.47 -19.26 33.50
CA SER A 5 14.36 -18.69 32.75
C SER A 5 14.93 -18.05 31.48
N PRO A 6 14.54 -18.47 30.27
CA PRO A 6 14.90 -17.71 29.09
C PRO A 6 14.18 -16.37 29.19
N ALA A 7 14.90 -15.28 28.93
CA ALA A 7 14.33 -13.94 28.89
C ALA A 7 13.11 -13.93 27.93
N PRO A 8 11.89 -13.66 28.42
CA PRO A 8 10.73 -13.54 27.56
C PRO A 8 10.64 -12.09 27.13
N GLN A 9 11.38 -11.68 26.09
CA GLN A 9 11.16 -10.36 25.46
C GLN A 9 11.85 -10.07 24.12
N LEU A 10 12.30 -11.08 23.36
CA LEU A 10 12.78 -10.87 21.99
C LEU A 10 11.81 -11.46 20.97
N LEU A 11 10.55 -11.02 20.96
CA LEU A 11 9.56 -11.47 19.97
C LEU A 11 9.00 -10.36 19.07
N MET A 12 9.59 -9.17 19.09
CA MET A 12 9.26 -8.09 18.16
C MET A 12 10.46 -7.17 17.99
N ARG A 13 11.37 -7.44 17.04
CA ARG A 13 12.06 -6.35 16.30
C ARG A 13 13.05 -6.75 15.22
N GLU A 14 13.06 -7.97 14.70
CA GLU A 14 13.72 -8.16 13.41
C GLU A 14 12.77 -7.63 12.34
N ARG A 15 12.92 -6.34 12.05
CA ARG A 15 12.36 -5.73 10.86
C ARG A 15 12.83 -6.56 9.67
N ASP A 16 11.95 -7.34 9.05
CA ASP A 16 12.13 -8.10 7.80
C ASP A 16 12.48 -7.22 6.57
N PHE A 17 12.97 -6.00 6.78
CA PHE A 17 13.43 -5.09 5.75
C PHE A 17 14.76 -5.54 5.12
N GLY A 18 15.54 -6.39 5.81
CA GLY A 18 16.88 -6.80 5.36
C GLY A 18 16.91 -7.80 4.21
N ASP A 19 15.91 -8.68 4.11
CA ASP A 19 15.92 -9.83 3.20
C ASP A 19 14.89 -9.75 2.06
N LYS A 20 14.09 -8.67 2.01
CA LYS A 20 13.07 -8.51 0.96
C LYS A 20 13.72 -8.08 -0.36
N PRO A 21 13.44 -8.77 -1.49
CA PRO A 21 13.87 -8.32 -2.81
C PRO A 21 13.45 -6.87 -3.09
N LEU A 22 14.36 -6.07 -3.66
CA LEU A 22 14.13 -4.64 -3.94
C LEU A 22 12.81 -4.40 -4.69
N LYS A 23 12.50 -5.25 -5.67
CA LYS A 23 11.25 -5.19 -6.42
C LYS A 23 10.01 -5.20 -5.51
N LEU A 24 9.96 -6.13 -4.55
CA LEU A 24 8.84 -6.25 -3.63
C LEU A 24 8.80 -5.12 -2.60
N ALA A 25 9.95 -4.55 -2.24
CA ALA A 25 10.00 -3.38 -1.35
C ALA A 25 9.41 -2.13 -2.05
N VAL A 26 9.77 -1.91 -3.32
CA VAL A 26 9.24 -0.83 -4.15
C VAL A 26 7.75 -1.01 -4.39
N GLU A 27 7.30 -2.22 -4.75
CA GLU A 27 5.87 -2.50 -4.99
C GLU A 27 5.02 -2.26 -3.74
N GLU A 28 5.50 -2.65 -2.55
CA GLU A 28 4.78 -2.43 -1.30
C GLU A 28 4.70 -0.95 -0.94
N ALA A 29 5.81 -0.21 -1.02
CA ALA A 29 5.83 1.22 -0.77
C ALA A 29 4.91 1.97 -1.75
N GLU A 30 4.93 1.59 -3.03
CA GLU A 30 4.06 2.16 -4.05
C GLU A 30 2.58 1.85 -3.76
N ARG A 31 2.25 0.61 -3.42
CA ARG A 31 0.90 0.18 -3.06
C ARG A 31 0.35 0.99 -1.89
N GLN A 32 1.12 1.12 -0.81
CA GLN A 32 0.71 1.88 0.37
C GLN A 32 0.48 3.35 0.04
N HIS A 33 1.37 3.95 -0.75
CA HIS A 33 1.23 5.35 -1.15
C HIS A 33 -0.02 5.60 -2.01
N ILE A 34 -0.26 4.75 -3.01
CA ILE A 34 -1.44 4.86 -3.88
C ILE A 34 -2.73 4.70 -3.06
N LEU A 35 -2.79 3.73 -2.15
CA LEU A 35 -3.95 3.52 -1.28
C LEU A 35 -4.24 4.73 -0.39
N SER A 36 -3.21 5.29 0.27
CA SER A 36 -3.35 6.48 1.10
C SER A 36 -3.88 7.68 0.29
N VAL A 37 -3.39 7.87 -0.94
CA VAL A 37 -3.87 8.96 -1.79
C VAL A 37 -5.30 8.71 -2.28
N LEU A 38 -5.68 7.47 -2.58
CA LEU A 38 -7.05 7.12 -2.93
C LEU A 38 -8.02 7.40 -1.78
N GLU A 39 -7.65 7.06 -0.55
CA GLU A 39 -8.42 7.36 0.65
C GLU A 39 -8.60 8.87 0.83
N ARG A 40 -7.51 9.65 0.75
CA ARG A 40 -7.55 11.14 0.80
C ARG A 40 -8.36 11.75 -0.35
N ALA A 41 -8.42 11.08 -1.49
CA ALA A 41 -9.22 11.48 -2.64
C ALA A 41 -10.68 10.99 -2.55
N GLN A 42 -11.08 10.33 -1.46
CA GLN A 42 -12.40 9.71 -1.30
C GLN A 42 -12.72 8.77 -2.48
N GLY A 43 -11.72 7.97 -2.86
CA GLY A 43 -11.71 7.04 -3.98
C GLY A 43 -11.78 7.67 -5.38
N LYS A 44 -11.91 9.00 -5.52
CA LYS A 44 -11.94 9.70 -6.82
C LYS A 44 -10.60 9.54 -7.55
N ARG A 45 -10.49 8.53 -8.42
CA ARG A 45 -9.26 8.19 -9.18
C ARG A 45 -8.67 9.37 -9.95
N GLY A 46 -9.52 10.25 -10.49
CA GLY A 46 -9.07 11.45 -11.20
C GLY A 46 -8.30 12.41 -10.29
N ARG A 47 -8.83 12.66 -9.09
CA ARG A 47 -8.19 13.48 -8.05
C ARG A 47 -6.94 12.80 -7.49
N ALA A 48 -7.00 11.48 -7.27
CA ALA A 48 -5.84 10.71 -6.83
C ALA A 48 -4.67 10.80 -7.83
N ALA A 49 -4.96 10.66 -9.12
CA ALA A 49 -3.95 10.80 -10.17
C ALA A 49 -3.32 12.20 -10.21
N GLN A 50 -4.11 13.25 -9.99
CA GLN A 50 -3.60 14.63 -9.87
C GLN A 50 -2.68 14.80 -8.66
N ILE A 51 -3.08 14.27 -7.49
CA ILE A 51 -2.25 14.34 -6.26
C ILE A 51 -0.93 13.57 -6.45
N LEU A 52 -0.98 12.42 -7.12
CA LEU A 52 0.20 11.61 -7.44
C LEU A 52 1.08 12.20 -8.57
N GLY A 53 0.62 13.24 -9.27
CA GLY A 53 1.36 13.82 -10.40
C GLY A 53 1.47 12.89 -11.62
N ILE A 54 0.52 11.98 -11.81
CA ILE A 54 0.52 11.01 -12.91
C ILE A 54 -0.76 11.06 -13.74
N SER A 55 -0.71 10.52 -14.97
CA SER A 55 -1.93 10.37 -15.77
C SER A 55 -2.89 9.36 -15.13
N ARG A 56 -4.20 9.53 -15.37
CA ARG A 56 -5.22 8.54 -14.97
C ARG A 56 -4.91 7.15 -15.54
N LYS A 57 -4.46 7.07 -16.79
CA LYS A 57 -4.06 5.82 -17.47
C LYS A 57 -2.91 5.13 -16.73
N THR A 58 -1.93 5.89 -16.25
CA THR A 58 -0.81 5.38 -15.45
C THR A 58 -1.30 4.83 -14.11
N LEU A 59 -2.18 5.56 -13.42
CA LEU A 59 -2.78 5.09 -12.17
C LEU A 59 -3.51 3.76 -12.37
N TRP A 60 -4.35 3.64 -13.41
CA TRP A 60 -5.04 2.39 -13.75
C TRP A 60 -4.09 1.21 -13.97
N LYS A 61 -3.00 1.42 -14.72
CA LYS A 61 -1.98 0.38 -14.94
C LYS A 61 -1.35 -0.06 -13.62
N LYS A 62 -0.99 0.89 -12.75
CA LYS A 62 -0.40 0.61 -11.43
C LYS A 62 -1.36 -0.16 -10.52
N LEU A 63 -2.63 0.24 -10.46
CA LEU A 63 -3.65 -0.49 -9.68
C LEU A 63 -3.77 -1.95 -10.15
N LYS A 64 -3.79 -2.19 -11.47
CA LYS A 64 -3.83 -3.55 -12.02
C LYS A 64 -2.56 -4.34 -11.71
N GLN A 65 -1.39 -3.73 -11.85
CA GLN A 65 -0.09 -4.37 -11.57
C GLN A 65 0.08 -4.74 -10.10
N LEU A 66 -0.42 -3.90 -9.19
CA LEU A 66 -0.32 -4.08 -7.74
C LEU A 66 -1.48 -4.90 -7.15
N GLY A 67 -2.40 -5.39 -7.99
CA GLY A 67 -3.58 -6.15 -7.54
C GLY A 67 -4.50 -5.35 -6.61
N ILE A 68 -4.55 -4.02 -6.74
CA ILE A 68 -5.41 -3.15 -5.94
C ILE A 68 -6.79 -3.13 -6.57
N ASP A 69 -7.71 -3.90 -6.00
CA ASP A 69 -9.13 -3.77 -6.32
C ASP A 69 -9.74 -2.66 -5.46
N VAL A 70 -10.05 -1.54 -6.10
CA VAL A 70 -10.74 -0.42 -5.46
C VAL A 70 -12.24 -0.65 -5.61
N PRO A 71 -12.97 -0.91 -4.51
CA PRO A 71 -14.38 -1.24 -4.59
C PRO A 71 -15.17 -0.12 -5.28
N ARG A 72 -16.12 -0.50 -6.13
CA ARG A 72 -16.91 0.46 -6.90
C ARG A 72 -17.69 1.45 -6.03
N PHE A 73 -18.01 1.10 -4.79
CA PHE A 73 -18.71 1.97 -3.82
C PHE A 73 -17.83 3.05 -3.17
N MET A 74 -16.49 2.94 -3.25
CA MET A 74 -15.57 4.03 -2.89
C MET A 74 -15.48 5.09 -3.99
N LEU A 75 -16.19 4.91 -5.10
CA LEU A 75 -16.31 5.89 -6.18
C LEU A 75 -17.69 6.54 -6.05
N PRO A 76 -17.86 7.67 -5.35
CA PRO A 76 -19.09 8.43 -5.48
C PRO A 76 -19.20 8.83 -6.95
N ASP A 77 -20.25 8.36 -7.59
CA ASP A 77 -20.43 8.34 -9.03
C ASP A 77 -20.05 9.69 -9.67
N GLY A 78 -19.10 9.64 -10.60
CA GLY A 78 -18.96 10.67 -11.61
C GLY A 78 -19.96 10.34 -12.71
N ASN A 79 -21.19 10.84 -12.59
CA ASN A 79 -22.09 10.92 -13.73
C ASN A 79 -21.73 12.14 -14.60
N THR A 80 -21.83 11.96 -15.91
CA THR A 80 -21.51 12.84 -17.06
C THR A 80 -20.12 12.68 -17.66
#